data_AF-A0A1H4QGA3-F1
#
_entry.id   AF-A0A1H4QGA3-F1
#
_cell.length_a   1.000
_cell.length_b   1.000
_cell.length_c   1.000
_cell.angle_alpha   90.00
_cell.angle_beta   90.00
_cell.angle_gamma   90.00
#
_symmetry.space_group_name_H-M   'P 1'
#
loop_
_entity.id
_entity.type
_entity.pdbx_description
1 polymer ?
#
loop_
_entity_poly.entity_id
_entity_poly.type
_entity_poly.pdbx_seq_one_letter_code
_entity_poly.pdbx_strand_id
1 'polypeptide(L)'
;MNKEQLIKLFLMMNSAYPNFVADEIKLAMWAEFMGDYPFEQAQINLINHIQNSPFIPTVADITKASRDPNQYTDHLQLREETSVRLKEIGDWQKKALPPGSSRYA
;
A
#
# COMPACT_ATOMS: atom_id res chain seq x y z
N MET A 1 -14.71 -13.13 -8.28
CA MET A 1 -16.00 -13.14 -7.53
C MET A 1 -17.21 -13.18 -8.47
N ASN A 2 -18.41 -13.51 -7.98
CA ASN A 2 -19.64 -13.47 -8.80
C ASN A 2 -20.37 -12.11 -8.74
N LYS A 3 -21.37 -11.91 -9.62
CA LYS A 3 -22.12 -10.64 -9.71
C LYS A 3 -22.86 -10.27 -8.41
N GLU A 4 -23.42 -11.26 -7.72
CA GLU A 4 -24.13 -11.05 -6.45
C GLU A 4 -23.19 -10.55 -5.34
N GLN A 5 -21.99 -11.13 -5.27
CA GLN A 5 -20.92 -10.71 -4.36
C GLN A 5 -20.47 -9.28 -4.66
N LEU A 6 -20.34 -8.92 -5.93
CA LEU A 6 -19.98 -7.56 -6.32
C LEU A 6 -21.07 -6.53 -5.93
N ILE A 7 -22.35 -6.88 -6.12
CA ILE A 7 -23.48 -6.05 -5.69
C ILE A 7 -23.43 -5.82 -4.17
N LYS A 8 -23.09 -6.85 -3.38
CA LYS A 8 -22.91 -6.70 -1.92
C LYS A 8 -21.83 -5.68 -1.57
N LEU A 9 -20.68 -5.68 -2.28
CA LEU A 9 -19.63 -4.67 -2.07
C LEU A 9 -20.12 -3.26 -2.39
N PHE A 10 -20.87 -3.10 -3.49
CA PHE A 10 -21.41 -1.81 -3.89
C PHE A 10 -22.46 -1.30 -2.89
N LEU A 11 -23.27 -2.18 -2.30
CA LEU A 11 -24.20 -1.81 -1.22
C LEU A 11 -23.45 -1.32 0.02
N MET A 12 -22.35 -1.98 0.40
CA MET A 12 -21.49 -1.52 1.50
C MET A 12 -20.90 -0.14 1.19
N MET A 13 -20.38 0.08 -0.02
CA MET A 13 -19.88 1.39 -0.44
C MET A 13 -20.97 2.46 -0.41
N ASN A 14 -22.17 2.16 -0.91
CA ASN A 14 -23.30 3.09 -0.88
C ASN A 14 -23.71 3.47 0.54
N SER A 15 -23.59 2.53 1.49
CA SER A 15 -23.87 2.79 2.91
C SER A 15 -22.80 3.65 3.60
N ALA A 16 -21.54 3.50 3.20
CA ALA A 16 -20.41 4.21 3.81
C ALA A 16 -20.15 5.59 3.15
N TYR A 17 -20.52 5.74 1.87
CA TYR A 17 -20.22 6.92 1.08
C TYR A 17 -21.50 7.50 0.45
N PRO A 18 -22.09 8.56 1.03
CA PRO A 18 -23.37 9.13 0.57
C PRO A 18 -23.38 9.59 -0.89
N ASN A 19 -22.22 9.94 -1.45
CA ASN A 19 -22.07 10.41 -2.83
C ASN A 19 -21.71 9.28 -3.81
N PHE A 20 -21.66 8.03 -3.35
CA PHE A 20 -21.40 6.91 -4.22
C PHE A 20 -22.64 6.57 -5.04
N VAL A 21 -22.50 6.55 -6.36
CA VAL A 21 -23.56 6.15 -7.28
C VAL A 21 -23.14 4.88 -7.98
N ALA A 22 -23.85 3.80 -7.68
CA ALA A 22 -23.78 2.55 -8.40
C ALA A 22 -24.57 2.67 -9.71
N ASP A 23 -23.91 2.41 -10.83
CA ASP A 23 -24.56 2.27 -12.14
C ASP A 23 -24.19 0.92 -12.76
N GLU A 24 -24.96 0.48 -13.75
CA GLU A 24 -24.75 -0.84 -14.39
C GLU A 24 -23.41 -0.93 -15.12
N ILE A 25 -22.92 0.20 -15.66
CA ILE A 25 -21.66 0.28 -16.40
C ILE A 25 -20.47 0.05 -15.46
N LYS A 26 -20.46 0.72 -14.29
CA LYS A 26 -19.48 0.54 -13.23
C LYS A 26 -19.51 -0.86 -12.66
N LEU A 27 -20.71 -1.43 -12.48
CA LEU A 27 -20.83 -2.80 -12.00
C LEU A 27 -20.23 -3.80 -13.01
N ALA A 28 -20.51 -3.63 -14.31
CA ALA A 28 -19.91 -4.45 -15.37
C ALA A 28 -18.38 -4.30 -15.41
N MET A 29 -17.89 -3.06 -15.36
CA MET A 29 -16.46 -2.75 -15.37
C MET A 29 -15.73 -3.36 -14.16
N TRP A 30 -16.30 -3.24 -12.95
CA TRP A 30 -15.71 -3.85 -11.77
C TRP A 30 -15.76 -5.38 -11.82
N ALA A 31 -16.78 -5.97 -12.44
CA ALA A 31 -16.85 -7.41 -12.64
C ALA A 31 -15.73 -7.93 -13.55
N GLU A 32 -15.37 -7.19 -14.60
CA GLU A 32 -14.23 -7.52 -15.47
C GLU A 32 -12.90 -7.47 -14.71
N PHE A 33 -12.71 -6.46 -13.87
CA PHE A 33 -11.46 -6.29 -13.10
C PHE A 33 -11.35 -7.23 -11.89
N MET A 34 -12.47 -7.67 -11.33
CA MET A 34 -12.52 -8.48 -10.10
C MET A 34 -12.90 -9.96 -10.35
N GLY A 35 -12.96 -10.40 -11.61
CA GLY A 35 -13.43 -11.72 -12.02
C GLY A 35 -12.79 -12.86 -11.21
N ASP A 36 -11.47 -12.83 -11.04
CA ASP A 36 -10.73 -13.86 -10.31
C ASP A 36 -10.43 -13.51 -8.84
N TYR A 37 -10.83 -12.31 -8.40
CA TYR A 37 -10.51 -11.84 -7.05
C TYR A 37 -11.45 -12.45 -5.99
N PRO A 38 -10.93 -12.97 -4.86
CA PRO A 38 -11.76 -13.53 -3.79
C PRO A 38 -12.65 -12.46 -3.12
N PHE A 39 -13.93 -12.78 -2.94
CA PHE A 39 -14.89 -11.85 -2.31
C PHE A 39 -14.51 -11.51 -0.86
N GLU A 40 -14.11 -12.49 -0.06
CA GLU A 40 -13.73 -12.27 1.34
C GLU A 40 -12.58 -11.28 1.46
N GLN A 41 -11.58 -11.40 0.58
CA GLN A 41 -10.44 -10.49 0.57
C GLN A 41 -10.84 -9.07 0.13
N ALA A 42 -11.73 -8.95 -0.86
CA ALA A 42 -12.30 -7.66 -1.27
C ALA A 42 -13.06 -6.99 -0.13
N GLN A 43 -13.83 -7.77 0.62
CA GLN A 43 -14.61 -7.28 1.75
C GLN A 43 -13.69 -6.76 2.87
N ILE A 44 -12.63 -7.50 3.22
CA ILE A 44 -11.63 -7.07 4.20
C ILE A 44 -10.97 -5.76 3.77
N ASN A 45 -10.54 -5.69 2.51
CA ASN A 45 -9.90 -4.49 1.97
C ASN A 45 -10.84 -3.28 1.97
N LEU A 46 -12.12 -3.48 1.63
CA LEU A 46 -13.14 -2.43 1.68
C LEU A 46 -13.35 -1.92 3.10
N ILE A 47 -13.47 -2.81 4.09
CA ILE A 47 -13.62 -2.43 5.50
C ILE A 47 -12.41 -1.62 5.97
N ASN A 48 -11.20 -2.11 5.67
CA ASN A 48 -9.97 -1.41 6.00
C ASN A 48 -9.91 -0.02 5.33
N HIS A 49 -10.32 0.09 4.08
CA HIS A 49 -10.35 1.37 3.37
C HIS A 49 -11.35 2.34 4.01
N ILE A 50 -12.56 1.89 4.35
CA ILE A 50 -13.59 2.72 5.02
C ILE A 50 -13.08 3.26 6.36
N GLN A 51 -12.34 2.46 7.13
CA GLN A 51 -11.79 2.88 8.42
C GLN A 51 -10.66 3.91 8.29
N ASN A 52 -9.88 3.84 7.21
CA ASN A 52 -8.66 4.63 7.06
C ASN A 52 -8.80 5.79 6.06
N SER A 53 -9.86 5.84 5.26
CA SER A 53 -10.04 6.83 4.19
C SER A 53 -11.50 7.29 4.07
N PRO A 54 -11.74 8.62 4.10
CA PRO A 54 -13.06 9.19 3.85
C PRO A 54 -13.42 9.22 2.35
N PHE A 55 -12.47 8.88 1.46
CA PHE A 55 -12.66 8.95 0.01
C PHE A 55 -13.21 7.64 -0.54
N ILE A 56 -14.09 7.76 -1.54
CA ILE A 56 -14.69 6.62 -2.25
C ILE A 56 -13.57 5.74 -2.82
N PRO A 57 -13.53 4.43 -2.52
CA PRO A 57 -12.49 3.56 -3.03
C PRO A 57 -12.61 3.34 -4.53
N THR A 58 -11.46 3.18 -5.17
CA THR A 58 -11.38 2.68 -6.55
C THR A 58 -11.34 1.15 -6.56
N VAL A 59 -11.58 0.54 -7.72
CA VAL A 59 -11.43 -0.92 -7.89
C VAL A 59 -10.04 -1.40 -7.43
N ALA A 60 -9.01 -0.60 -7.71
CA ALA A 60 -7.63 -0.91 -7.38
C ALA A 60 -7.38 -0.90 -5.87
N ASP A 61 -8.08 -0.07 -5.10
CA ASP A 61 -7.97 -0.04 -3.63
C ASP A 61 -8.51 -1.33 -2.99
N ILE A 62 -9.52 -1.92 -3.62
CA ILE A 62 -10.16 -3.14 -3.16
C ILE A 62 -9.39 -4.38 -3.61
N THR A 63 -8.77 -4.37 -4.78
CA THR A 63 -7.96 -5.48 -5.31
C THR A 63 -6.49 -5.44 -4.87
N LYS A 64 -6.08 -4.50 -4.00
CA LYS A 64 -4.71 -4.50 -3.47
C LYS A 64 -4.47 -5.83 -2.77
N ALA A 65 -3.38 -6.51 -3.13
CA ALA A 65 -2.87 -7.60 -2.31
C ALA A 65 -2.76 -7.08 -0.88
N SER A 66 -3.31 -7.83 0.07
CA SER A 66 -3.21 -7.54 1.50
C SER A 66 -1.76 -7.19 1.80
N ARG A 67 -1.48 -5.90 2.04
CA ARG A 67 -0.19 -5.53 2.58
C ARG A 67 -0.14 -6.20 3.93
N ASP A 68 0.72 -7.20 4.07
CA ASP A 68 1.01 -7.75 5.38
C ASP A 68 1.35 -6.55 6.28
N PRO A 69 0.66 -6.34 7.41
CA PRO A 69 1.01 -5.27 8.34
C PRO A 69 2.50 -5.32 8.75
N ASN A 70 3.12 -6.50 8.70
CA ASN A 70 4.56 -6.69 8.92
C ASN A 70 5.45 -6.39 7.71
N GLN A 71 4.88 -6.16 6.53
CA GLN A 71 5.58 -5.65 5.33
C GLN A 71 5.58 -4.13 5.26
N TYR A 72 5.14 -3.42 6.31
CA TYR A 72 5.62 -2.06 6.49
C TYR A 72 7.13 -2.14 6.63
N THR A 73 7.86 -1.60 5.65
CA THR A 73 9.26 -1.28 5.85
C THR A 73 9.31 -0.36 7.05
N ASP A 74 9.77 -0.88 8.18
CA ASP A 74 9.89 -0.11 9.40
C ASP A 74 10.86 1.02 9.09
N HIS A 75 10.31 2.22 8.87
CA HIS A 75 11.06 3.39 8.47
C HIS A 75 12.13 3.74 9.52
N LEU A 76 11.94 3.30 10.77
CA LEU A 76 12.93 3.43 11.83
C LEU A 76 14.08 2.45 11.63
N GLN A 77 13.80 1.18 11.34
CA GLN A 77 14.84 0.18 11.03
C GLN A 77 15.67 0.58 9.81
N LEU A 78 15.02 0.97 8.72
CA LEU A 78 15.71 1.46 7.51
C LEU A 78 16.65 2.63 7.80
N ARG A 79 16.22 3.55 8.67
CA ARG A 79 17.00 4.72 9.06
C ARG A 79 18.21 4.32 9.91
N GLU A 80 18.02 3.41 10.85
CA GLU A 80 19.10 2.89 11.70
C GLU A 80 20.15 2.15 10.86
N GLU A 81 19.74 1.21 10.01
CA GLU A 81 20.61 0.48 9.09
C GLU A 81 21.41 1.42 8.18
N THR A 82 20.74 2.44 7.63
CA THR A 82 21.39 3.47 6.80
C THR A 82 22.46 4.23 7.59
N SER A 83 22.18 4.59 8.85
CA SER A 83 23.12 5.32 9.70
C SER A 83 24.37 4.50 10.05
N VAL A 84 24.21 3.19 10.28
CA VAL A 84 25.31 2.25 10.54
C VAL A 84 26.18 2.14 9.30
N ARG A 85 25.58 1.91 8.14
CA ARG A 85 26.30 1.74 6.87
C ARG A 85 27.08 3.01 6.48
N LEU A 86 26.53 4.20 6.73
CA LEU A 86 27.23 5.46 6.49
C LEU A 86 28.46 5.63 7.39
N LYS A 87 28.41 5.17 8.64
CA LYS A 87 29.58 5.17 9.54
C LYS A 87 30.68 4.23 9.03
N GLU A 88 30.30 3.01 8.64
CA GLU A 88 31.25 2.02 8.09
C GLU A 88 31.98 2.56 6.85
N ILE A 89 31.25 3.22 5.95
CA ILE A 89 31.83 3.87 4.77
C ILE A 89 32.84 4.95 5.18
N GLY A 90 32.51 5.79 6.18
CA GLY A 90 33.41 6.82 6.68
C GLY A 90 34.69 6.24 7.29
N ASP A 91 34.59 5.13 8.01
CA ASP A 91 35.74 4.46 8.61
C ASP A 91 36.63 3.79 7.55
N TRP A 92 36.02 3.20 6.51
CA TRP A 92 36.77 2.69 5.35
C TRP A 92 37.49 3.80 4.61
N GLN A 93 36.86 4.96 4.43
CA GLN A 93 37.51 6.13 3.82
C GLN A 93 38.71 6.60 4.64
N LYS A 94 38.59 6.72 5.96
CA LYS A 94 39.71 7.09 6.84
C LYS A 94 40.85 6.07 6.79
N LYS A 95 40.53 4.78 6.73
CA LYS A 95 41.51 3.68 6.68
C LYS A 95 42.21 3.58 5.32
N ALA A 96 41.51 3.91 4.24
CA ALA A 96 42.05 3.87 2.88
C ALA A 96 42.92 5.10 2.55
N LEU A 97 42.82 6.19 3.32
CA LEU A 97 43.65 7.37 3.15
C LEU A 97 45.00 7.19 3.88
N PRO A 98 46.15 7.30 3.19
CA PRO A 98 47.46 7.29 3.85
C PRO A 98 47.57 8.48 4.83
N PRO A 99 48.23 8.32 5.99
CA PRO A 99 48.40 9.40 6.96
C PRO A 99 49.10 10.59 6.28
N GLY A 100 48.38 11.70 6.10
CA GLY A 100 48.87 12.94 5.49
C GLY A 100 48.17 13.41 4.20
N SER A 101 47.13 12.72 3.71
CA SER A 101 46.43 13.15 2.47
C SER A 101 45.35 14.24 2.68
N SER A 102 45.24 14.84 3.86
CA SER A 102 44.35 16.00 4.09
C SER A 102 44.93 17.23 3.40
N ARG A 103 44.70 17.34 2.08
CA ARG A 103 45.12 18.47 1.25
C ARG A 103 44.10 19.59 1.22
N TYR A 104 43.49 19.97 2.34
CA TYR A 104 42.80 21.26 2.43
C TYR A 104 42.92 21.77 3.87
N ALA A 105 43.82 22.76 4.03
CA ALA A 105 43.72 23.81 5.03
C ALA A 105 42.92 24.97 4.41
#